data_AF-A0A914FQV4-F1
#
_entry.id   AF-A0A914FQV4-F1
#
_cell.length_a   1.000
_cell.length_b   1.000
_cell.length_c   1.000
_cell.angle_alpha   90.00
_cell.angle_beta   90.00
_cell.angle_gamma   90.00
#
_symmetry.space_group_name_H-M   'P 1'
#
loop_
_entity.id
_entity.type
_entity.pdbx_description
1 polymer ?
#
loop_
_entity_poly.entity_id
_entity_poly.type
_entity_poly.pdbx_seq_one_letter_code
_entity_poly.pdbx_strand_id
1 'polypeptide(L)'
;MPVAALIENKIFCCHGGLSPHLRALDQLKRLVRPVEIQETGLLCDLLWSDPDNKIMGWAPNDRGVVEDGYEFFAKRQLVTLFSAPNYCGEFDNAGAVMNVDRNLLCSFQILKPQALKDRRSATGVISSLAESKFLNLDVKPSKLFRRGML
;
A
#
# COMPACT_ATOMS: atom_id res chain seq x y z
N MET A 1 4.85 14.62 10.00
CA MET A 1 5.04 13.15 10.01
C MET A 1 6.20 12.78 9.07
N PRO A 2 6.83 11.60 9.19
CA PRO A 2 7.69 11.06 8.13
C PRO A 2 6.86 10.74 6.87
N VAL A 3 7.49 10.75 5.69
CA VAL A 3 6.81 10.53 4.39
C VAL A 3 7.12 9.17 3.77
N ALA A 4 8.20 8.52 4.22
CA ALA A 4 8.62 7.20 3.78
C ALA A 4 9.44 6.50 4.87
N ALA A 5 9.57 5.19 4.76
CA ALA A 5 10.42 4.35 5.59
C ALA A 5 11.23 3.36 4.73
N LEU A 6 12.33 2.86 5.27
CA LEU A 6 13.17 1.86 4.64
C LEU A 6 13.47 0.76 5.67
N ILE A 7 13.01 -0.46 5.40
CA ILE A 7 13.22 -1.63 6.27
C ILE A 7 14.42 -2.42 5.74
N GLU A 8 15.43 -2.61 6.59
CA GLU A 8 16.67 -3.37 6.31
C GLU A 8 17.36 -2.99 4.98
N ASN A 9 17.24 -1.73 4.54
CA ASN A 9 17.73 -1.27 3.23
C ASN A 9 17.19 -2.05 2.02
N LYS A 10 16.08 -2.79 2.17
CA LYS A 10 15.48 -3.63 1.12
C LYS A 10 14.06 -3.22 0.77
N ILE A 11 13.24 -2.87 1.76
CA ILE A 11 11.81 -2.58 1.53
C ILE A 11 11.57 -1.09 1.74
N PHE A 12 11.28 -0.39 0.64
CA PHE A 12 10.87 1.00 0.67
C PHE A 12 9.36 1.09 0.87
N CYS A 13 8.91 1.91 1.83
CA CYS A 13 7.51 2.10 2.15
C CYS A 13 7.15 3.58 2.02
N CYS A 14 6.06 3.87 1.31
CA CYS A 14 5.40 5.18 1.23
C CYS A 14 3.89 4.97 1.16
N HIS A 15 3.10 6.05 1.22
CA HIS A 15 1.64 5.93 1.22
C HIS A 15 1.08 5.65 -0.19
N GLY A 16 1.53 6.42 -1.18
CA GLY A 16 1.20 6.19 -2.59
C GLY A 16 2.26 5.29 -3.22
N GLY A 17 3.21 5.89 -3.94
CA GLY A 17 4.19 5.13 -4.72
C GLY A 17 5.40 5.98 -5.12
N LEU A 18 6.03 5.66 -6.26
CA LEU A 18 7.22 6.38 -6.70
C LEU A 18 6.89 7.74 -7.32
N SER A 19 7.89 8.62 -7.37
CA SER A 19 7.85 9.88 -8.11
C SER A 19 8.87 9.89 -9.24
N PRO A 20 8.58 10.49 -10.41
CA PRO A 20 9.59 10.80 -11.42
C PRO A 20 10.69 11.74 -10.90
N HIS A 21 10.42 12.46 -9.80
CA HIS A 21 11.35 13.39 -9.15
C HIS A 21 12.22 12.73 -8.08
N LEU A 22 11.95 11.46 -7.74
CA LEU A 22 12.75 10.69 -6.79
C LEU A 22 13.95 10.03 -7.49
N ARG A 23 15.11 10.67 -7.39
CA ARG A 23 16.39 10.19 -7.94
C ARG A 23 17.27 9.52 -6.89
N ALA A 24 17.16 9.93 -5.62
CA ALA A 24 17.92 9.38 -4.49
C ALA A 24 17.14 9.52 -3.19
N LEU A 25 17.22 8.52 -2.31
CA LEU A 25 16.53 8.53 -1.01
C LEU A 25 16.98 9.67 -0.08
N ASP A 26 18.20 10.18 -0.26
CA ASP A 26 18.67 11.34 0.50
C ASP A 26 17.88 12.62 0.20
N GLN A 27 17.17 12.70 -0.95
CA GLN A 27 16.22 13.79 -1.19
C GLN A 27 15.12 13.83 -0.12
N LEU A 28 14.68 12.66 0.36
CA LEU A 28 13.63 12.56 1.39
C LEU A 28 14.16 12.93 2.78
N LYS A 29 15.43 12.63 3.07
CA LYS A 29 16.08 13.00 4.33
C LYS A 29 16.27 14.51 4.49
N ARG A 30 16.41 15.23 3.37
CA ARG A 30 16.62 16.69 3.34
C ARG A 30 15.33 17.51 3.43
N LEU A 31 14.16 16.87 3.52
CA LEU A 31 12.89 17.57 3.66
C LEU A 31 12.84 18.31 5.00
N VAL A 32 12.86 19.64 4.93
CA VAL A 32 12.62 20.51 6.08
C VAL A 32 11.15 20.38 6.48
N ARG A 33 10.90 20.30 7.79
CA ARG A 33 9.55 20.20 8.36
C ARG A 33 9.31 21.40 9.30
N PRO A 34 8.09 21.98 9.33
CA PRO A 34 6.88 21.57 8.62
C PRO A 34 6.93 21.83 7.11
N VAL A 35 6.16 21.05 6.34
CA VAL A 35 6.05 21.19 4.89
C VAL A 35 4.60 20.95 4.48
N GLU A 36 4.08 21.82 3.62
CA GLU A 36 2.77 21.63 3.00
C GLU A 36 2.89 20.76 1.75
N ILE A 37 1.87 19.94 1.50
CA ILE A 37 1.83 19.08 0.32
C ILE A 37 1.32 19.93 -0.85
N GLN A 38 2.16 20.08 -1.86
CA GLN A 38 1.82 20.77 -3.11
C GLN A 38 0.92 19.88 -3.99
N GLU A 39 0.20 20.48 -4.94
CA GLU A 39 -0.64 19.75 -5.92
C GLU A 39 0.16 18.83 -6.84
N THR A 40 1.45 19.12 -7.05
CA THR A 40 2.36 18.32 -7.86
C THR A 40 3.74 18.21 -7.21
N GLY A 41 4.55 17.28 -7.68
CA GLY A 41 5.95 17.15 -7.26
C GLY A 41 6.19 15.97 -6.31
N LEU A 42 7.41 15.90 -5.78
CA LEU A 42 7.91 14.71 -5.07
C LEU A 42 7.01 14.26 -3.91
N LEU A 43 6.54 15.20 -3.08
CA LEU A 43 5.68 14.87 -1.94
C LEU A 43 4.27 14.46 -2.37
N CYS A 44 3.71 15.09 -3.40
CA CYS A 44 2.41 14.69 -3.95
C CYS A 44 2.48 13.25 -4.48
N ASP A 45 3.46 12.96 -5.34
CA ASP A 45 3.60 11.65 -5.95
C ASP A 45 3.81 10.54 -4.89
N LEU A 46 4.67 10.77 -3.88
CA LEU A 46 4.91 9.79 -2.81
C LEU A 46 3.66 9.44 -1.98
N LEU A 47 2.69 10.35 -1.94
CA LEU A 47 1.45 10.18 -1.18
C LEU A 47 0.29 9.70 -2.05
N TRP A 48 0.33 9.94 -3.37
CA TRP A 48 -0.86 9.81 -4.22
C TRP A 48 -0.64 9.10 -5.57
N SER A 49 0.56 8.63 -5.89
CA SER A 49 0.81 7.81 -7.09
C SER A 49 0.35 6.36 -6.89
N ASP A 50 -0.34 5.78 -7.87
CA ASP A 50 -0.75 4.36 -7.87
C ASP A 50 0.01 3.54 -8.92
N PRO A 51 0.32 2.25 -8.68
CA PRO A 51 0.85 1.36 -9.72
C PRO A 51 -0.25 1.00 -10.75
N ASP A 52 0.14 0.76 -12.01
CA ASP A 52 -0.79 0.25 -13.03
C ASP A 52 -0.04 -0.66 -14.02
N ASN A 53 -0.57 -1.87 -14.25
CA ASN A 53 0.03 -2.88 -15.13
C ASN A 53 -0.17 -2.64 -16.64
N LYS A 54 -1.05 -1.71 -17.01
CA LYS A 54 -1.41 -1.40 -18.41
C LYS A 54 -0.56 -0.28 -19.01
N ILE A 55 0.19 0.45 -18.18
CA ILE A 55 0.98 1.60 -18.63
C ILE A 55 2.47 1.28 -18.61
N MET A 56 3.20 1.82 -19.57
CA MET A 56 4.65 1.94 -19.48
C MET A 56 5.02 3.38 -19.15
N GLY A 57 5.77 3.58 -18.07
CA GLY A 57 6.17 4.91 -17.62
C GLY A 57 5.16 5.55 -16.68
N TRP A 58 4.75 6.79 -16.99
CA TRP A 58 3.89 7.64 -16.16
C TRP A 58 2.63 8.06 -16.90
N ALA A 59 1.48 7.96 -16.24
CA ALA A 59 0.19 8.42 -16.75
C ALA A 59 -0.61 9.15 -15.65
N PRO A 60 -1.64 9.93 -15.99
CA PRO A 60 -2.60 10.46 -15.02
C PRO A 60 -3.26 9.35 -14.18
N ASN A 61 -3.65 9.68 -12.95
CA ASN A 61 -4.17 8.71 -11.99
C ASN A 61 -5.69 8.77 -11.83
N ASP A 62 -6.35 7.63 -12.06
CA ASP A 62 -7.76 7.39 -11.71
C ASP A 62 -7.74 6.46 -10.49
N ARG A 63 -7.87 7.03 -9.30
CA ARG A 63 -7.62 6.36 -8.01
C ARG A 63 -8.57 5.17 -7.79
N GLY A 64 -8.14 4.18 -6.99
CA GLY A 64 -8.96 2.99 -6.69
C GLY A 64 -8.62 2.30 -5.36
N VAL A 65 -9.38 1.26 -5.03
CA VAL A 65 -9.17 0.36 -3.88
C VAL A 65 -8.86 -1.06 -4.35
N VAL A 66 -8.10 -1.82 -3.54
CA VAL A 66 -7.74 -3.21 -3.82
C VAL A 66 -8.71 -4.17 -3.12
N GLU A 67 -9.21 -5.18 -3.83
CA GLU A 67 -10.27 -6.09 -3.38
C GLU A 67 -9.86 -6.93 -2.16
N ASP A 68 -8.69 -7.57 -2.21
CA ASP A 68 -8.20 -8.45 -1.14
C ASP A 68 -7.48 -7.71 0.01
N GLY A 69 -7.49 -6.38 -0.01
CA GLY A 69 -6.70 -5.57 0.92
C GLY A 69 -5.20 -5.56 0.61
N TYR A 70 -4.71 -6.35 -0.34
CA TYR A 70 -3.36 -6.24 -0.89
C TYR A 70 -3.34 -6.67 -2.36
N GLU A 71 -2.39 -6.13 -3.12
CA GLU A 71 -2.17 -6.55 -4.51
C GLU A 71 -0.69 -6.43 -4.89
N PHE A 72 -0.16 -7.45 -5.57
CA PHE A 72 1.21 -7.45 -6.06
C PHE A 72 1.30 -6.93 -7.50
N PHE A 73 2.30 -6.07 -7.73
CA PHE A 73 2.59 -5.50 -9.04
C PHE A 73 4.02 -5.84 -9.48
N ALA A 74 4.29 -5.66 -10.78
CA ALA A 74 5.61 -5.77 -11.39
C ALA A 74 6.36 -7.06 -10.99
N LYS A 75 5.72 -8.24 -11.09
CA LYS A 75 6.30 -9.53 -10.65
C LYS A 75 6.70 -9.53 -9.16
N ARG A 76 5.79 -9.03 -8.30
CA ARG A 76 5.92 -9.00 -6.83
C ARG A 76 7.03 -8.08 -6.29
N GLN A 77 7.42 -7.08 -7.06
CA GLN A 77 8.39 -6.07 -6.65
C GLN A 77 7.75 -4.90 -5.91
N LEU A 78 6.45 -4.74 -6.07
CA LEU A 78 5.63 -3.79 -5.35
C LEU A 78 4.42 -4.53 -4.80
N VAL A 79 4.01 -4.15 -3.59
CA VAL A 79 2.74 -4.55 -3.00
C VAL A 79 1.99 -3.31 -2.55
N THR A 80 0.75 -3.18 -2.97
CA THR A 80 -0.20 -2.21 -2.41
C THR A 80 -0.86 -2.85 -1.21
N LEU A 81 -1.03 -2.11 -0.12
CA LEU A 81 -1.71 -2.54 1.09
C LEU A 81 -2.85 -1.58 1.41
N PHE A 82 -3.99 -2.15 1.75
CA PHE A 82 -5.19 -1.45 2.17
C PHE A 82 -5.75 -2.16 3.40
N SER A 83 -5.79 -1.47 4.54
CA SER A 83 -6.11 -2.11 5.83
C SER A 83 -7.52 -1.81 6.34
N ALA A 84 -8.35 -1.09 5.57
CA ALA A 84 -9.72 -0.77 5.93
C ALA A 84 -10.70 -1.72 5.19
N PRO A 85 -11.16 -2.82 5.83
CA PRO A 85 -12.19 -3.66 5.23
C PRO A 85 -13.52 -2.91 5.14
N ASN A 86 -14.34 -3.25 4.15
CA ASN A 86 -15.60 -2.58 3.86
C ASN A 86 -15.44 -1.05 3.75
N TYR A 87 -14.51 -0.60 2.90
CA TYR A 87 -14.14 0.81 2.84
C TYR A 87 -15.36 1.70 2.59
N CYS A 88 -15.53 2.73 3.41
CA CYS A 88 -16.69 3.64 3.38
C CYS A 88 -18.09 2.98 3.44
N GLY A 89 -18.20 1.67 3.68
CA GLY A 89 -19.46 0.94 3.56
C GLY A 89 -19.93 0.72 2.11
N GLU A 90 -19.11 1.09 1.13
CA GLU A 90 -19.46 1.08 -0.30
C GLU A 90 -18.76 -0.05 -1.08
N PHE A 91 -17.67 -0.60 -0.52
CA PHE A 91 -16.85 -1.63 -1.13
C PHE A 91 -16.90 -2.91 -0.30
N ASP A 92 -16.87 -4.09 -0.92
CA ASP A 92 -16.78 -5.38 -0.20
C ASP A 92 -15.32 -5.84 -0.03
N ASN A 93 -14.38 -4.89 0.01
CA ASN A 93 -12.96 -5.21 0.07
C ASN A 93 -12.55 -5.73 1.46
N ALA A 94 -11.58 -6.62 1.47
CA ALA A 94 -10.86 -6.99 2.69
C ALA A 94 -9.83 -5.91 3.08
N GLY A 95 -9.41 -5.94 4.34
CA GLY A 95 -8.22 -5.27 4.81
C GLY A 95 -7.05 -6.24 4.87
N ALA A 96 -5.81 -5.77 4.69
CA ALA A 96 -4.63 -6.58 4.91
C ALA A 96 -3.58 -5.87 5.79
N VAL A 97 -2.80 -6.67 6.50
CA VAL A 97 -1.58 -6.26 7.19
C VAL A 97 -0.43 -7.14 6.68
N MET A 98 0.70 -6.53 6.35
CA MET A 98 1.93 -7.26 6.00
C MET A 98 2.86 -7.33 7.20
N ASN A 99 3.22 -8.54 7.59
CA ASN A 99 4.21 -8.83 8.61
C ASN A 99 5.55 -9.10 7.92
N VAL A 100 6.60 -8.42 8.37
CA VAL A 100 7.98 -8.63 7.91
C VAL A 100 8.79 -9.16 9.09
N ASP A 101 9.34 -10.36 8.96
CA ASP A 101 10.19 -10.95 9.99
C ASP A 101 11.66 -10.51 9.87
N ARG A 102 12.52 -11.02 10.75
CA ARG A 102 13.96 -10.69 10.75
C ARG A 102 14.72 -11.21 9.53
N ASN A 103 14.17 -12.21 8.83
CA ASN A 103 14.74 -12.77 7.61
C ASN A 103 14.16 -12.10 6.36
N LEU A 104 13.37 -11.03 6.52
CA LEU A 104 12.62 -10.35 5.46
C LEU A 104 11.58 -11.23 4.77
N LEU A 105 11.14 -12.30 5.43
CA LEU A 105 9.98 -13.05 4.99
C LEU A 105 8.73 -12.20 5.21
N CYS A 106 7.99 -11.99 4.12
CA CYS A 106 6.74 -11.24 4.14
C CYS A 106 5.56 -12.21 4.20
N SER A 107 4.69 -12.03 5.19
CA SER A 107 3.42 -12.73 5.31
C SER A 107 2.27 -11.74 5.45
N PHE A 108 1.07 -12.18 5.07
CA PHE A 108 -0.11 -11.31 5.06
C PHE A 108 -1.18 -11.87 5.98
N GLN A 109 -1.77 -10.99 6.78
CA GLN A 109 -2.97 -11.27 7.57
C GLN A 109 -4.14 -10.52 6.93
N ILE A 110 -5.17 -11.27 6.51
CA ILE A 110 -6.34 -10.71 5.82
C ILE A 110 -7.52 -10.59 6.79
N LEU A 111 -8.12 -9.41 6.83
CA LEU A 111 -9.29 -9.02 7.59
C LEU A 111 -10.47 -8.92 6.62
N LYS A 112 -11.27 -9.98 6.51
CA LYS A 112 -12.48 -9.95 5.68
C LYS A 112 -13.53 -9.00 6.29
N PRO A 113 -14.34 -8.31 5.47
CA PRO A 113 -15.44 -7.48 5.98
C PRO A 113 -16.38 -8.35 6.81
N GLN A 114 -16.82 -7.83 7.96
CA GLN A 114 -17.85 -8.52 8.74
C GLN A 114 -19.17 -8.39 7.99
N ALA A 115 -19.79 -9.51 7.64
CA ALA A 115 -21.19 -9.51 7.24
C ALA A 115 -21.98 -8.77 8.33
N LEU A 116 -22.78 -7.77 7.93
CA LEU A 116 -23.73 -7.12 8.83
C LEU A 116 -24.68 -8.18 9.37
N LYS A 117 -24.34 -8.78 10.53
CA LYS A 117 -25.29 -9.59 11.27
C LYS A 117 -26.33 -8.62 11.79
N ASP A 118 -27.58 -8.83 11.38
CA ASP A 118 -28.74 -8.16 11.95
C ASP A 118 -28.58 -8.08 13.47
N ARG A 119 -28.71 -6.87 13.98
CA ARG A 119 -28.41 -6.50 15.37
C ARG A 119 -29.46 -7.11 16.31
N ARG A 120 -29.48 -8.44 16.47
CA ARG A 120 -30.27 -9.20 17.45
C ARG A 120 -29.51 -10.45 17.91
N SER A 121 -28.69 -10.25 18.93
CA SER A 121 -28.41 -11.16 20.06
C SER A 121 -26.93 -11.11 20.45
N ALA A 122 -26.70 -10.65 21.68
CA ALA A 122 -25.42 -10.60 22.34
C ALA A 122 -25.07 -11.98 22.89
N THR A 123 -24.08 -12.66 22.29
CA THR A 123 -23.07 -13.56 22.90
C THR A 123 -22.46 -14.40 21.78
N GLY A 124 -21.19 -14.19 21.45
CA GLY A 124 -20.54 -14.98 20.41
C GLY A 124 -19.07 -14.66 20.29
N VAL A 125 -18.24 -15.63 20.66
CA VAL A 125 -16.78 -15.65 20.59
C VAL A 125 -16.28 -15.11 19.23
N ILE A 126 -15.29 -14.21 19.28
CA ILE A 126 -14.61 -13.66 18.10
C ILE A 126 -13.83 -14.79 17.43
N SER A 127 -14.23 -15.21 16.23
CA SER A 127 -13.35 -15.96 15.31
C SER A 127 -13.23 -15.21 13.99
N SER A 128 -12.33 -14.24 13.92
CA SER A 128 -11.80 -13.79 12.63
C SER A 128 -10.87 -14.89 12.10
N LEU A 129 -11.28 -15.60 11.05
CA LEU A 129 -10.38 -16.49 10.32
C LEU A 129 -9.36 -15.64 9.57
N ALA A 130 -8.25 -15.31 10.22
CA ALA A 130 -7.09 -14.73 9.57
C ALA A 130 -6.38 -15.83 8.78
N GLU A 131 -6.50 -15.80 7.45
CA GLU A 131 -5.68 -16.64 6.59
C GLU A 131 -4.28 -16.04 6.49
N SER A 132 -3.25 -16.80 6.88
CA SER A 132 -1.84 -16.41 6.73
C SER A 132 -1.28 -16.98 5.44
N LYS A 133 -0.92 -16.13 4.47
CA LYS A 133 -0.19 -16.52 3.26
C LYS A 133 1.29 -16.14 3.40
N PHE A 134 2.20 -17.10 3.25
CA PHE A 134 3.67 -16.91 3.32
C PHE A 134 4.28 -16.84 1.92
N LEU A 135 5.17 -15.87 1.67
CA LEU A 135 5.72 -15.64 0.35
C LEU A 135 7.18 -15.14 0.40
N ASN A 136 8.10 -15.85 -0.25
CA ASN A 136 9.51 -15.42 -0.44
C ASN A 136 9.61 -14.36 -1.55
N LEU A 137 10.41 -13.30 -1.33
CA LEU A 137 10.65 -12.20 -2.27
C LEU A 137 12.05 -12.29 -2.88
N ASP A 138 12.19 -12.84 -4.08
CA ASP A 138 13.37 -12.65 -4.93
C ASP A 138 13.02 -11.65 -6.04
N VAL A 139 13.75 -10.52 -6.14
CA VAL A 139 13.36 -9.34 -6.93
C VAL A 139 14.47 -8.90 -7.91
N LYS A 140 14.10 -8.70 -9.19
CA LYS A 140 14.87 -7.96 -10.23
C LYS A 140 14.02 -6.80 -10.78
N PRO A 141 14.55 -5.58 -11.04
CA PRO A 141 13.77 -4.35 -11.22
C PRO A 141 12.92 -4.26 -12.51
N SER A 142 11.67 -3.75 -12.43
CA SER A 142 10.91 -3.15 -13.55
C SER A 142 9.93 -2.05 -13.09
N LYS A 143 9.83 -0.94 -13.84
CA LYS A 143 9.13 0.32 -13.48
C LYS A 143 7.68 0.38 -14.01
N LEU A 144 6.66 0.70 -13.17
CA LEU A 144 5.27 1.00 -13.57
C LEU A 144 4.52 1.88 -12.51
N PHE A 145 4.22 3.17 -12.75
CA PHE A 145 3.48 4.05 -11.80
C PHE A 145 2.67 5.16 -12.50
N ARG A 146 1.48 5.50 -11.99
CA ARG A 146 0.66 6.69 -12.34
C ARG A 146 1.03 7.88 -11.45
N ARG A 147 0.88 9.13 -11.92
CA ARG A 147 1.26 10.33 -11.14
C ARG A 147 0.19 10.75 -10.15
N GLY A 148 0.58 11.18 -8.95
CA GLY A 148 -0.34 11.75 -7.99
C GLY A 148 -0.82 13.13 -8.44
N MET A 149 -2.13 13.38 -8.33
CA MET A 149 -2.74 14.70 -8.50
C MET A 149 -3.73 14.86 -7.34
N LEU A 150 -3.62 15.95 -6.56
CA LEU A 150 -4.46 16.20 -5.37
C LEU A 150 -5.95 16.23 -5.72
#